data_AF-A0A6A4I603-F1
#
_entry.id   AF-A0A6A4I603-F1
#
_cell.length_a   1.000
_cell.length_b   1.000
_cell.length_c   1.000
_cell.angle_alpha   90.00
_cell.angle_beta   90.00
_cell.angle_gamma   90.00
#
_symmetry.space_group_name_H-M   'P 1'
#
loop_
_entity.id
_entity.type
_entity.pdbx_description
1 polymer ?
#
loop_
_entity_poly.entity_id
_entity_poly.type
_entity_poly.pdbx_seq_one_letter_code
_entity_poly.pdbx_strand_id
1 'polypeptide(L)'
;MSKPAESSKNELTERLAKLNIDPTRLTKTPEYNLCDTEASFSSAVSLLQTCSSIAIDCEGLNLGRDGGTLSLVCIRPTSPQKDQNFLFDILALTCSLQPLFDLLTNQDILKILYDGRMDFSALYHGFGVKLVNVIDLQLADVKSRYVRGETRERQSQRQRRCFSFKQVNVPRNAYKYDDVHVLQGLGPCLVDHQCMSTSPKKHVDHETWKERPLSPQHLQYAAHDVVLIDILHSCFLQDGYIDSELPSQSQLYVSLWSDAPPHPDNIFRSHPLLPLDILKTSPSSPKMTCPGCARLLSLPCFPIRVGQSIPAHLANHCSICIAVPQWLHRLQVRKEQREKQKDLKESGSMRGESATILGGPGEKCV
;
A
#
# COMPACT_ATOMS: atom_id res chain seq x y z
N MET A 1 -11.22 31.82 -20.84
CA MET A 1 -10.40 31.23 -19.76
C MET A 1 -10.96 29.85 -19.45
N SER A 2 -10.47 28.82 -20.15
CA SER A 2 -10.87 27.43 -19.95
C SER A 2 -10.39 26.97 -18.58
N LYS A 3 -11.26 26.29 -17.81
CA LYS A 3 -10.97 25.91 -16.41
C LYS A 3 -9.87 24.84 -16.35
N PRO A 4 -8.90 24.91 -15.41
CA PRO A 4 -7.82 23.93 -15.26
C PRO A 4 -8.28 22.47 -15.13
N ALA A 5 -9.48 22.25 -14.58
CA ALA A 5 -10.05 20.91 -14.38
C ALA A 5 -10.50 20.22 -15.69
N GLU A 6 -10.79 20.98 -16.74
CA GLU A 6 -11.26 20.45 -18.03
C GLU A 6 -10.07 19.96 -18.88
N SER A 7 -8.94 20.66 -18.81
CA SER A 7 -7.66 20.23 -19.42
C SER A 7 -7.16 18.90 -18.83
N SER A 8 -7.19 18.76 -17.51
CA SER A 8 -6.69 17.56 -16.81
C SER A 8 -7.55 16.31 -17.07
N LYS A 9 -8.87 16.46 -17.29
CA LYS A 9 -9.75 15.33 -17.66
C LYS A 9 -9.49 14.84 -19.07
N ASN A 10 -9.22 15.75 -20.01
CA ASN A 10 -8.90 15.39 -21.40
C ASN A 10 -7.57 14.63 -21.48
N GLU A 11 -6.54 15.07 -20.75
CA GLU A 11 -5.23 14.39 -20.69
C GLU A 11 -5.32 12.96 -20.13
N LEU A 12 -6.09 12.75 -19.04
CA LEU A 12 -6.31 11.41 -18.48
C LEU A 12 -7.03 10.51 -19.48
N THR A 13 -8.07 11.03 -20.14
CA THR A 13 -8.86 10.27 -21.12
C THR A 13 -8.00 9.83 -22.30
N GLU A 14 -7.17 10.73 -22.83
CA GLU A 14 -6.22 10.41 -23.91
C GLU A 14 -5.19 9.36 -23.48
N ARG A 15 -4.70 9.43 -22.24
CA ARG A 15 -3.76 8.44 -21.71
C ARG A 15 -4.38 7.06 -21.59
N LEU A 16 -5.58 6.97 -21.02
CA LEU A 16 -6.28 5.69 -20.86
C LEU A 16 -6.64 5.06 -22.21
N ALA A 17 -7.05 5.89 -23.18
CA ALA A 17 -7.29 5.44 -24.55
C ALA A 17 -6.03 4.82 -25.19
N LYS A 18 -4.84 5.41 -24.99
CA LYS A 18 -3.56 4.84 -25.44
C LYS A 18 -3.23 3.50 -24.78
N LEU A 19 -3.73 3.28 -23.56
CA LEU A 19 -3.58 2.03 -22.81
C LEU A 19 -4.64 0.98 -23.15
N ASN A 20 -5.56 1.27 -24.07
CA ASN A 20 -6.79 0.48 -24.29
C ASN A 20 -7.59 0.23 -22.99
N ILE A 21 -7.46 1.13 -22.01
CA ILE A 21 -8.25 1.10 -20.79
C ILE A 21 -9.52 1.90 -21.08
N ASP A 22 -10.65 1.22 -21.09
CA ASP A 22 -11.95 1.88 -21.20
C ASP A 22 -12.12 2.85 -20.01
N PRO A 23 -12.25 4.18 -20.25
CA PRO A 23 -12.43 5.18 -19.20
C PRO A 23 -13.66 4.92 -18.33
N THR A 24 -14.66 4.17 -18.82
CA THR A 24 -15.83 3.78 -18.02
C THR A 24 -15.48 2.80 -16.91
N ARG A 25 -14.36 2.06 -17.00
CA ARG A 25 -13.84 1.21 -15.90
C ARG A 25 -13.53 2.02 -14.64
N LEU A 26 -13.30 3.33 -14.77
CA LEU A 26 -13.00 4.22 -13.64
C LEU A 26 -14.24 4.69 -12.88
N THR A 27 -15.40 4.63 -13.52
CA THR A 27 -16.66 5.20 -13.01
C THR A 27 -17.73 4.14 -12.77
N LYS A 28 -17.65 3.00 -13.46
CA LYS A 28 -18.53 1.85 -13.27
C LYS A 28 -18.09 1.05 -12.04
N THR A 29 -19.07 0.65 -11.23
CA THR A 29 -18.91 -0.34 -10.17
C THR A 29 -18.34 -1.64 -10.75
N PRO A 30 -17.14 -2.11 -10.32
CA PRO A 30 -16.56 -3.32 -10.90
C PRO A 30 -17.41 -4.55 -10.62
N GLU A 31 -17.72 -5.29 -11.68
CA GLU A 31 -18.40 -6.59 -11.60
C GLU A 31 -17.46 -7.64 -11.00
N TYR A 32 -18.01 -8.59 -10.26
CA TYR A 32 -17.24 -9.65 -9.62
C TYR A 32 -18.01 -10.96 -9.56
N ASN A 33 -17.26 -12.06 -9.52
CA ASN A 33 -17.74 -13.41 -9.26
C ASN A 33 -17.32 -13.80 -7.84
N LEU A 34 -18.28 -13.89 -6.92
CA LEU A 34 -18.04 -14.42 -5.58
C LEU A 34 -17.88 -15.95 -5.67
N CYS A 35 -16.74 -16.43 -5.22
CA CYS A 35 -16.39 -17.84 -5.16
C CYS A 35 -16.52 -18.32 -3.72
N ASP A 36 -17.75 -18.64 -3.32
CA ASP A 36 -18.16 -19.10 -1.98
C ASP A 36 -18.78 -20.52 -2.01
N THR A 37 -18.80 -21.17 -3.18
CA THR A 37 -19.20 -22.56 -3.37
C THR A 37 -18.13 -23.32 -4.16
N GLU A 38 -18.10 -24.65 -4.05
CA GLU A 38 -17.16 -25.50 -4.81
C GLU A 38 -17.30 -25.32 -6.34
N ALA A 39 -18.52 -25.11 -6.84
CA ALA A 39 -18.79 -24.93 -8.27
C ALA A 39 -18.25 -23.59 -8.80
N SER A 40 -18.49 -22.48 -8.07
CA SER A 40 -17.95 -21.17 -8.45
C SER A 40 -16.43 -21.12 -8.29
N PHE A 41 -15.89 -21.73 -7.23
CA PHE A 41 -14.46 -21.91 -7.02
C PHE A 41 -13.77 -22.65 -8.18
N SER A 42 -14.27 -23.85 -8.53
CA SER A 42 -13.66 -24.69 -9.55
C SER A 42 -13.68 -24.03 -10.93
N SER A 43 -14.78 -23.34 -11.26
CA SER A 43 -14.92 -22.60 -12.51
C SER A 43 -13.92 -21.43 -12.58
N ALA A 44 -13.77 -20.68 -11.49
CA ALA A 44 -12.83 -19.56 -11.42
C ALA A 44 -11.38 -20.02 -11.54
N VAL A 45 -10.97 -21.06 -10.79
CA VAL A 45 -9.60 -21.59 -10.86
C VAL A 45 -9.28 -22.12 -12.25
N SER A 46 -10.19 -22.88 -12.87
CA SER A 46 -9.99 -23.43 -14.23
C SER A 46 -9.74 -22.31 -15.25
N LEU A 47 -10.45 -21.18 -15.13
CA LEU A 47 -10.23 -20.02 -15.99
C LEU A 47 -8.89 -19.36 -15.70
N LEU A 48 -8.55 -19.14 -14.44
CA LEU A 48 -7.34 -18.45 -14.03
C LEU A 48 -6.06 -19.24 -14.34
N GLN A 49 -6.11 -20.58 -14.36
CA GLN A 49 -4.99 -21.43 -14.77
C GLN A 49 -4.58 -21.23 -16.25
N THR A 50 -5.46 -20.67 -17.08
CA THR A 50 -5.14 -20.35 -18.49
C THR A 50 -4.43 -19.00 -18.66
N CYS A 51 -4.29 -18.22 -17.57
CA CYS A 51 -3.71 -16.89 -17.60
C CYS A 51 -2.19 -16.95 -17.37
N SER A 52 -1.45 -16.09 -18.06
CA SER A 52 -0.01 -15.89 -17.85
C SER A 52 0.28 -14.85 -16.78
N SER A 53 -0.66 -13.96 -16.47
CA SER A 53 -0.53 -13.01 -15.38
C SER A 53 -1.87 -12.62 -14.76
N ILE A 54 -1.82 -12.35 -13.45
CA ILE A 54 -2.97 -12.00 -12.62
C ILE A 54 -2.59 -10.90 -11.61
N ALA A 55 -3.51 -9.99 -11.33
CA ALA A 55 -3.41 -9.05 -10.21
C ALA A 55 -4.08 -9.65 -8.97
N ILE A 56 -3.47 -9.48 -7.80
CA ILE A 56 -3.91 -10.07 -6.54
C ILE A 56 -3.93 -9.03 -5.44
N ASP A 57 -4.97 -9.11 -4.61
CA ASP A 57 -5.07 -8.40 -3.33
C ASP A 57 -5.83 -9.29 -2.33
N CYS A 58 -5.42 -9.31 -1.07
CA CYS A 58 -6.04 -10.10 -0.02
C CYS A 58 -6.68 -9.19 1.03
N GLU A 59 -7.77 -9.67 1.63
CA GLU A 59 -8.45 -8.97 2.72
C GLU A 59 -8.61 -9.85 3.94
N GLY A 60 -8.62 -9.24 5.11
CA GLY A 60 -8.66 -9.98 6.35
C GLY A 60 -8.63 -9.12 7.60
N LEU A 61 -9.07 -9.70 8.72
CA LEU A 61 -8.90 -9.08 10.03
C LEU A 61 -7.43 -9.15 10.43
N ASN A 62 -6.80 -7.99 10.67
CA ASN A 62 -5.38 -7.91 10.99
C ASN A 62 -4.50 -8.71 10.00
N LEU A 63 -4.85 -8.66 8.70
CA LEU A 63 -4.26 -9.49 7.64
C LEU A 63 -2.75 -9.61 7.77
N GLY A 64 -2.26 -10.86 7.77
CA GLY A 64 -0.84 -11.20 7.76
C GLY A 64 -0.05 -10.89 9.04
N ARG A 65 -0.68 -10.31 10.07
CA ARG A 65 -0.08 -10.16 11.40
C ARG A 65 -0.20 -11.45 12.18
N ASP A 66 0.56 -11.53 13.28
CA ASP A 66 0.37 -12.59 14.26
C ASP A 66 -1.06 -12.59 14.79
N GLY A 67 -1.70 -13.77 14.81
CA GLY A 67 -3.12 -13.94 15.15
C GLY A 67 -4.14 -13.37 14.13
N GLY A 68 -3.69 -12.85 12.99
CA GLY A 68 -4.55 -12.35 11.92
C GLY A 68 -5.33 -13.44 11.19
N THR A 69 -6.34 -13.07 10.42
CA THR A 69 -7.17 -14.00 9.63
C THR A 69 -7.26 -13.53 8.18
N LEU A 70 -6.86 -14.37 7.22
CA LEU A 70 -7.16 -14.19 5.80
C LEU A 70 -8.64 -14.50 5.56
N SER A 71 -9.36 -13.57 4.95
CA SER A 71 -10.81 -13.66 4.74
C SER A 71 -11.18 -13.81 3.27
N LEU A 72 -10.50 -13.06 2.40
CA LEU A 72 -10.81 -13.00 0.98
C LEU A 72 -9.51 -12.94 0.17
N VAL A 73 -9.45 -13.66 -0.95
CA VAL A 73 -8.41 -13.49 -1.96
C VAL A 73 -9.08 -12.98 -3.23
N CYS A 74 -8.67 -11.81 -3.71
CA CYS A 74 -9.20 -11.20 -4.91
C CYS A 74 -8.20 -11.38 -6.05
N ILE A 75 -8.68 -11.85 -7.20
CA ILE A 75 -7.84 -12.09 -8.38
C ILE A 75 -8.49 -11.50 -9.62
N ARG A 76 -7.70 -10.79 -10.41
CA ARG A 76 -8.09 -10.29 -11.72
C ARG A 76 -7.11 -10.77 -12.79
N PRO A 77 -7.57 -11.44 -13.87
CA PRO A 77 -6.74 -11.76 -15.03
C PRO A 77 -6.20 -10.49 -15.71
N THR A 78 -4.89 -10.41 -15.90
CA THR A 78 -4.25 -9.30 -16.64
C THR A 78 -3.70 -9.74 -17.99
N SER A 79 -3.38 -11.02 -18.18
CA SER A 79 -3.01 -11.59 -19.49
C SER A 79 -3.48 -13.05 -19.66
N PRO A 80 -4.35 -13.36 -20.63
CA PRO A 80 -5.10 -12.39 -21.44
C PRO A 80 -6.00 -11.54 -20.53
N GLN A 81 -6.13 -10.25 -20.84
CA GLN A 81 -6.96 -9.35 -20.05
C GLN A 81 -8.43 -9.75 -20.18
N LYS A 82 -9.10 -9.95 -19.03
CA LYS A 82 -10.53 -10.27 -18.95
C LYS A 82 -11.19 -9.30 -17.97
N ASP A 83 -12.34 -8.76 -18.31
CA ASP A 83 -13.12 -7.88 -17.43
C ASP A 83 -13.92 -8.67 -16.39
N GLN A 84 -13.24 -9.52 -15.64
CA GLN A 84 -13.81 -10.32 -14.56
C GLN A 84 -12.90 -10.26 -13.33
N ASN A 85 -13.51 -10.11 -12.17
CA ASN A 85 -12.83 -10.17 -10.88
C ASN A 85 -13.35 -11.38 -10.12
N PHE A 86 -12.48 -12.18 -9.53
CA PHE A 86 -12.83 -13.37 -8.76
C PHE A 86 -12.50 -13.15 -7.29
N LEU A 87 -13.49 -13.34 -6.43
CA LEU A 87 -13.39 -13.07 -4.99
C LEU A 87 -13.56 -14.40 -4.28
N PHE A 88 -12.47 -14.99 -3.82
CA PHE A 88 -12.45 -16.27 -3.14
C PHE A 88 -12.71 -16.07 -1.66
N ASP A 89 -13.91 -16.45 -1.19
CA ASP A 89 -14.30 -16.36 0.22
C ASP A 89 -13.67 -17.52 1.00
N ILE A 90 -12.47 -17.27 1.54
CA ILE A 90 -11.65 -18.28 2.21
C ILE A 90 -12.34 -18.85 3.46
N LEU A 91 -13.24 -18.08 4.09
CA LEU A 91 -13.96 -18.53 5.29
C LEU A 91 -15.26 -19.26 4.97
N ALA A 92 -15.90 -18.99 3.84
CA ALA A 92 -17.14 -19.66 3.42
C ALA A 92 -16.87 -20.98 2.66
N LEU A 93 -15.77 -21.06 1.91
CA LEU A 93 -15.42 -22.24 1.13
C LEU A 93 -15.08 -23.43 2.04
N THR A 94 -15.78 -24.55 1.83
CA THR A 94 -15.55 -25.81 2.55
C THR A 94 -14.80 -26.86 1.71
N CYS A 95 -14.59 -26.59 0.42
CA CYS A 95 -13.83 -27.44 -0.48
C CYS A 95 -12.31 -27.26 -0.29
N SER A 96 -11.52 -28.14 -0.91
CA SER A 96 -10.07 -27.98 -0.93
C SER A 96 -9.67 -26.69 -1.66
N LEU A 97 -8.88 -25.84 -0.98
CA LEU A 97 -8.32 -24.62 -1.56
C LEU A 97 -7.03 -24.87 -2.35
N GLN A 98 -6.53 -26.11 -2.38
CA GLN A 98 -5.26 -26.46 -3.02
C GLN A 98 -5.17 -25.98 -4.49
N PRO A 99 -6.22 -26.08 -5.33
CA PRO A 99 -6.14 -25.60 -6.72
C PRO A 99 -5.87 -24.08 -6.84
N LEU A 100 -6.37 -23.28 -5.88
CA LEU A 100 -6.05 -21.86 -5.79
C LEU A 100 -4.59 -21.66 -5.38
N PHE A 101 -4.11 -22.43 -4.41
CA PHE A 101 -2.73 -22.36 -3.91
C PHE A 101 -1.70 -22.80 -4.96
N ASP A 102 -2.01 -23.83 -5.74
CA ASP A 102 -1.20 -24.28 -6.87
C ASP A 102 -1.04 -23.15 -7.90
N LEU A 103 -2.11 -22.39 -8.14
CA LEU A 103 -2.07 -21.21 -9.00
C LEU A 103 -1.18 -20.09 -8.43
N LEU A 104 -1.26 -19.80 -7.12
CA LEU A 104 -0.43 -18.78 -6.46
C LEU A 104 1.06 -19.16 -6.41
N THR A 105 1.35 -20.46 -6.32
CA THR A 105 2.71 -21.03 -6.30
C THR A 105 3.25 -21.39 -7.69
N ASN A 106 2.44 -21.25 -8.74
CA ASN A 106 2.85 -21.53 -10.11
C ASN A 106 3.87 -20.50 -10.61
N GLN A 107 5.08 -20.95 -10.96
CA GLN A 107 6.15 -20.09 -11.47
C GLN A 107 5.86 -19.50 -12.86
N ASP A 108 4.98 -20.12 -13.65
CA ASP A 108 4.65 -19.69 -15.01
C ASP A 108 3.57 -18.59 -15.04
N ILE A 109 2.89 -18.37 -13.91
CA ILE A 109 1.89 -17.30 -13.77
C ILE A 109 2.52 -16.15 -12.99
N LEU A 110 2.57 -14.96 -13.59
CA LEU A 110 3.03 -13.75 -12.92
C LEU A 110 1.94 -13.19 -11.99
N LYS A 111 2.28 -12.93 -10.73
CA LYS A 111 1.39 -12.27 -9.76
C LYS A 111 1.78 -10.82 -9.59
N ILE A 112 0.85 -9.92 -9.82
CA ILE A 112 1.04 -8.47 -9.71
C ILE A 112 0.35 -8.00 -8.42
N LEU A 113 1.11 -7.39 -7.52
CA LEU A 113 0.63 -6.93 -6.22
C LEU A 113 0.91 -5.44 -6.05
N TYR A 114 0.25 -4.82 -5.07
CA TYR A 114 0.63 -3.52 -4.56
C TYR A 114 0.84 -3.63 -3.04
N ASP A 115 2.09 -3.57 -2.58
CA ASP A 115 2.44 -3.80 -1.17
C ASP A 115 2.05 -5.18 -0.64
N GLY A 116 2.41 -6.23 -1.39
CA GLY A 116 2.02 -7.63 -1.17
C GLY A 116 2.62 -8.29 0.08
N ARG A 117 3.23 -7.54 0.99
CA ARG A 117 3.92 -8.05 2.19
C ARG A 117 2.97 -8.73 3.16
N MET A 118 1.80 -8.14 3.38
CA MET A 118 0.82 -8.66 4.32
C MET A 118 0.04 -9.82 3.70
N ASP A 119 -0.25 -9.76 2.40
CA ASP A 119 -0.80 -10.85 1.59
C ASP A 119 0.09 -12.08 1.66
N PHE A 120 1.39 -11.91 1.37
CA PHE A 120 2.38 -12.96 1.47
C PHE A 120 2.44 -13.53 2.88
N SER A 121 2.50 -12.69 3.92
CA SER A 121 2.55 -13.14 5.30
C SER A 121 1.32 -13.98 5.68
N ALA A 122 0.12 -13.55 5.26
CA ALA A 122 -1.13 -14.26 5.52
C ALA A 122 -1.17 -15.63 4.82
N LEU A 123 -0.79 -15.67 3.53
CA LEU A 123 -0.76 -16.90 2.74
C LEU A 123 0.32 -17.87 3.22
N TYR A 124 1.52 -17.36 3.51
CA TYR A 124 2.66 -18.17 3.90
C TYR A 124 2.49 -18.77 5.30
N HIS A 125 2.18 -17.95 6.31
CA HIS A 125 2.03 -18.45 7.69
C HIS A 125 0.68 -19.10 7.95
N GLY A 126 -0.38 -18.67 7.26
CA GLY A 126 -1.72 -19.25 7.43
C GLY A 126 -1.94 -20.54 6.66
N PHE A 127 -1.31 -20.71 5.51
CA PHE A 127 -1.61 -21.80 4.57
C PHE A 127 -0.37 -22.50 4.00
N GLY A 128 0.85 -22.11 4.38
CA GLY A 128 2.08 -22.65 3.80
C GLY A 128 2.31 -22.24 2.33
N VAL A 129 1.58 -21.23 1.85
CA VAL A 129 1.58 -20.83 0.44
C VAL A 129 2.66 -19.79 0.20
N LYS A 130 3.71 -20.19 -0.51
CA LYS A 130 4.78 -19.28 -0.92
C LYS A 130 4.48 -18.69 -2.30
N LEU A 131 3.99 -17.46 -2.34
CA LEU A 131 3.90 -16.68 -3.57
C LEU A 131 5.28 -16.58 -4.25
N VAL A 132 5.33 -16.98 -5.51
CA VAL A 132 6.54 -16.91 -6.38
C VAL A 132 6.23 -16.16 -7.67
N ASN A 133 7.22 -15.75 -8.47
CA ASN A 133 7.01 -15.00 -9.71
C ASN A 133 6.09 -13.77 -9.51
N VAL A 134 6.57 -12.80 -8.72
CA VAL A 134 5.79 -11.63 -8.32
C VAL A 134 6.41 -10.33 -8.86
N ILE A 135 5.55 -9.35 -9.11
CA ILE A 135 5.95 -7.94 -9.25
C ILE A 135 5.12 -7.12 -8.25
N ASP A 136 5.79 -6.29 -7.46
CA ASP A 136 5.15 -5.36 -6.54
C ASP A 136 5.24 -3.93 -7.07
N LEU A 137 4.10 -3.34 -7.39
CA LEU A 137 4.00 -2.01 -7.99
C LEU A 137 4.39 -0.89 -7.02
N GLN A 138 4.41 -1.13 -5.70
CA GLN A 138 4.90 -0.13 -4.75
C GLN A 138 6.43 0.08 -4.89
N LEU A 139 7.17 -0.96 -5.31
CA LEU A 139 8.59 -0.82 -5.66
C LEU A 139 8.77 -0.10 -7.01
N ALA A 140 7.93 -0.42 -8.00
CA ALA A 140 7.94 0.30 -9.27
C ALA A 140 7.67 1.80 -9.08
N ASP A 141 6.77 2.20 -8.16
CA ASP A 141 6.60 3.60 -7.79
C ASP A 141 7.90 4.21 -7.25
N VAL A 142 8.60 3.52 -6.34
CA VAL A 142 9.89 4.02 -5.82
C VAL A 142 10.92 4.18 -6.93
N LYS A 143 11.02 3.19 -7.84
CA LYS A 143 11.94 3.25 -8.99
C LYS A 143 11.61 4.36 -9.97
N SER A 144 10.32 4.56 -10.27
CA SER A 144 9.85 5.60 -11.18
C SER A 144 10.32 7.00 -10.79
N ARG A 145 10.57 7.25 -9.50
CA ARG A 145 11.03 8.55 -8.99
C ARG A 145 12.41 8.89 -9.55
N TYR A 146 13.28 7.89 -9.71
CA TYR A 146 14.59 8.07 -10.32
C TYR A 146 14.46 8.32 -11.83
N VAL A 147 13.64 7.52 -12.51
CA VAL A 147 13.39 7.65 -13.96
C VAL A 147 12.81 9.02 -14.30
N ARG A 148 11.89 9.54 -13.47
CA ARG A 148 11.28 10.86 -13.61
C ARG A 148 12.18 12.02 -13.15
N GLY A 149 13.35 11.74 -12.57
CA GLY A 149 14.23 12.76 -12.01
C GLY A 149 13.61 13.53 -10.83
N GLU A 150 13.09 12.81 -9.83
CA GLU A 150 12.46 13.41 -8.64
C GLU A 150 13.39 14.46 -8.00
N THR A 151 12.89 15.68 -7.83
CA THR A 151 13.65 16.76 -7.21
C THR A 151 13.70 16.59 -5.69
N ARG A 152 14.69 17.23 -5.05
CA ARG A 152 14.82 17.23 -3.59
C ARG A 152 13.57 17.79 -2.90
N GLU A 153 12.91 18.77 -3.52
CA GLU A 153 11.67 19.36 -3.01
C GLU A 153 10.53 18.33 -3.00
N ARG A 154 10.36 17.56 -4.09
CA ARG A 154 9.36 16.49 -4.16
C ARG A 154 9.65 15.37 -3.18
N GLN A 155 10.91 14.95 -3.09
CA GLN A 155 11.34 13.95 -2.09
C GLN A 155 11.05 14.44 -0.67
N SER A 156 11.42 15.68 -0.34
CA SER A 156 11.16 16.31 0.96
C SER A 156 9.67 16.39 1.27
N GLN A 157 8.82 16.77 0.30
CA GLN A 157 7.36 16.76 0.47
C GLN A 157 6.83 15.38 0.89
N ARG A 158 7.31 14.32 0.25
CA ARG A 158 6.94 12.93 0.57
C ARG A 158 7.46 12.52 1.94
N GLN A 159 8.72 12.80 2.23
CA GLN A 159 9.37 12.50 3.51
C GLN A 159 8.75 13.23 4.69
N ARG A 160 8.19 14.43 4.49
CA ARG A 160 7.44 15.18 5.52
C ARG A 160 6.15 14.47 5.96
N ARG A 161 5.71 13.41 5.27
CA ARG A 161 4.70 12.48 5.80
C ARG A 161 5.20 11.71 7.02
N CYS A 162 6.49 11.47 7.13
CA CYS A 162 7.09 10.73 8.24
C CYS A 162 7.98 11.59 9.14
N PHE A 163 8.54 12.68 8.62
CA PHE A 163 9.55 13.47 9.32
C PHE A 163 9.16 14.96 9.40
N SER A 164 9.83 15.72 10.27
CA SER A 164 9.67 17.17 10.37
C SER A 164 10.42 17.90 9.26
N PHE A 165 10.03 19.14 8.99
CA PHE A 165 10.73 20.01 8.02
C PHE A 165 12.23 20.12 8.34
N LYS A 166 12.58 20.34 9.62
CA LYS A 166 13.97 20.53 10.07
C LYS A 166 14.82 19.26 9.86
N GLN A 167 14.23 18.08 9.91
CA GLN A 167 14.97 16.83 9.71
C GLN A 167 15.39 16.64 8.26
N VAL A 168 14.51 16.95 7.31
CA VAL A 168 14.72 16.60 5.89
C VAL A 168 15.18 17.78 5.02
N ASN A 169 15.15 19.02 5.53
CA ASN A 169 15.59 20.20 4.78
C ASN A 169 16.84 20.89 5.36
N VAL A 170 17.19 20.67 6.63
CA VAL A 170 18.40 21.28 7.21
C VAL A 170 19.61 20.41 6.86
N PRO A 171 20.65 20.92 6.17
CA PRO A 171 21.77 20.09 5.69
C PRO A 171 22.44 19.22 6.76
N ARG A 172 22.58 19.74 7.99
CA ARG A 172 23.13 19.00 9.14
C ARG A 172 22.35 17.73 9.51
N ASN A 173 21.09 17.62 9.11
CA ASN A 173 20.22 16.47 9.40
C ASN A 173 19.81 15.71 8.14
N ALA A 174 19.61 16.41 7.03
CA ALA A 174 18.97 15.89 5.82
C ALA A 174 19.71 14.67 5.24
N TYR A 175 21.04 14.64 5.33
CA TYR A 175 21.86 13.53 4.80
C TYR A 175 21.48 12.15 5.35
N LYS A 176 20.88 12.07 6.55
CA LYS A 176 20.41 10.82 7.16
C LYS A 176 19.18 10.25 6.47
N TYR A 177 18.50 11.07 5.69
CA TYR A 177 17.23 10.77 5.04
C TYR A 177 17.35 10.73 3.51
N ASP A 178 18.51 11.04 2.93
CA ASP A 178 18.68 11.13 1.46
C ASP A 178 18.28 9.82 0.77
N ASP A 179 18.60 8.66 1.36
CA ASP A 179 18.22 7.33 0.85
C ASP A 179 16.90 6.80 1.43
N VAL A 180 16.21 7.54 2.30
CA VAL A 180 15.00 7.04 2.97
C VAL A 180 13.78 7.23 2.07
N HIS A 181 13.25 6.11 1.56
CA HIS A 181 12.02 6.09 0.76
C HIS A 181 10.78 5.89 1.63
N VAL A 182 9.92 6.90 1.66
CA VAL A 182 8.57 6.78 2.22
C VAL A 182 7.66 6.13 1.17
N LEU A 183 7.01 5.04 1.58
CA LEU A 183 6.08 4.27 0.77
C LEU A 183 4.72 4.98 0.67
N GLN A 184 4.08 4.85 -0.49
CA GLN A 184 2.80 5.48 -0.79
C GLN A 184 1.71 4.42 -0.89
N GLY A 185 0.47 4.74 -0.51
CA GLY A 185 -0.68 3.85 -0.73
C GLY A 185 -1.15 3.90 -2.19
N LEU A 186 -1.90 2.87 -2.62
CA LEU A 186 -2.34 2.69 -4.01
C LEU A 186 -3.08 3.92 -4.59
N GLY A 187 -4.07 4.45 -3.87
CA GLY A 187 -4.86 5.60 -4.33
C GLY A 187 -4.02 6.84 -4.64
N PRO A 188 -3.21 7.34 -3.69
CA PRO A 188 -2.29 8.45 -3.96
C PRO A 188 -1.22 8.15 -5.03
N CYS A 189 -0.81 6.89 -5.19
CA CYS A 189 0.12 6.47 -6.24
C CYS A 189 -0.50 6.63 -7.64
N LEU A 190 -1.72 6.13 -7.84
CA LEU A 190 -2.48 6.31 -9.08
C LEU A 190 -2.61 7.79 -9.49
N VAL A 191 -2.81 8.68 -8.52
CA VAL A 191 -2.89 10.13 -8.76
C VAL A 191 -1.52 10.73 -9.09
N ASP A 192 -0.45 10.40 -8.35
CA ASP A 192 0.91 10.91 -8.62
C ASP A 192 1.42 10.46 -10.00
N HIS A 193 0.90 9.33 -10.49
CA HIS A 193 1.20 8.78 -11.80
C HIS A 193 0.19 9.13 -12.87
N GLN A 194 -0.80 9.98 -12.59
CA GLN A 194 -1.83 10.41 -13.56
C GLN A 194 -2.57 9.24 -14.22
N CYS A 195 -2.72 8.12 -13.51
CA CYS A 195 -3.60 7.02 -13.90
C CYS A 195 -5.04 7.27 -13.43
N MET A 196 -5.24 8.21 -12.49
CA MET A 196 -6.54 8.65 -11.96
C MET A 196 -6.48 10.15 -11.62
N SER A 197 -7.60 10.87 -11.75
CA SER A 197 -7.66 12.28 -11.30
C SER A 197 -7.78 12.44 -9.79
N THR A 198 -8.38 11.48 -9.09
CA THR A 198 -8.59 11.49 -7.64
C THR A 198 -8.34 10.12 -7.05
N SER A 199 -8.11 10.05 -5.73
CA SER A 199 -8.00 8.75 -5.05
C SER A 199 -9.36 8.04 -5.12
N PRO A 200 -9.45 6.88 -5.80
CA PRO A 200 -10.73 6.21 -6.04
C PRO A 200 -11.13 5.30 -4.87
N LYS A 201 -10.22 5.03 -3.92
CA LYS A 201 -10.48 4.15 -2.77
C LYS A 201 -11.55 4.72 -1.84
N LYS A 202 -12.64 3.96 -1.68
CA LYS A 202 -13.68 4.20 -0.67
C LYS A 202 -13.21 3.66 0.69
N HIS A 203 -13.86 4.06 1.77
CA HIS A 203 -13.57 3.54 3.10
C HIS A 203 -14.45 2.31 3.39
N VAL A 204 -13.87 1.31 4.04
CA VAL A 204 -14.56 0.13 4.59
C VAL A 204 -14.09 -0.12 6.02
N ASP A 205 -14.90 -0.82 6.80
CA ASP A 205 -14.57 -1.17 8.18
C ASP A 205 -13.71 -2.44 8.21
N HIS A 206 -12.41 -2.25 8.38
CA HIS A 206 -11.42 -3.32 8.37
C HIS A 206 -11.52 -4.30 9.57
N GLU A 207 -12.38 -4.05 10.55
CA GLU A 207 -12.61 -4.99 11.68
C GLU A 207 -13.68 -6.05 11.36
N THR A 208 -14.49 -5.83 10.32
CA THR A 208 -15.66 -6.68 10.01
C THR A 208 -15.41 -7.72 8.93
N TRP A 209 -14.17 -7.88 8.47
CA TRP A 209 -13.81 -8.85 7.42
C TRP A 209 -14.12 -10.31 7.78
N LYS A 210 -14.33 -10.65 9.05
CA LYS A 210 -14.73 -12.00 9.48
C LYS A 210 -16.24 -12.25 9.46
N GLU A 211 -17.05 -11.20 9.32
CA GLU A 211 -18.49 -11.33 9.33
C GLU A 211 -19.00 -12.00 8.05
N ARG A 212 -20.06 -12.80 8.16
CA ARG A 212 -20.71 -13.46 7.02
C ARG A 212 -22.23 -13.31 7.08
N PRO A 213 -22.91 -13.09 5.93
CA PRO A 213 -22.31 -12.87 4.60
C PRO A 213 -21.51 -11.56 4.55
N LEU A 214 -20.47 -11.50 3.72
CA LEU A 214 -19.71 -10.26 3.52
C LEU A 214 -20.64 -9.17 2.97
N SER A 215 -20.52 -7.94 3.48
CA SER A 215 -21.35 -6.86 3.00
C SER A 215 -21.03 -6.49 1.54
N PRO A 216 -22.00 -6.01 0.75
CA PRO A 216 -21.76 -5.57 -0.62
C PRO A 216 -20.64 -4.53 -0.73
N GLN A 217 -20.46 -3.69 0.30
CA GLN A 217 -19.40 -2.69 0.36
C GLN A 217 -18.01 -3.33 0.43
N HIS A 218 -17.83 -4.40 1.21
CA HIS A 218 -16.58 -5.14 1.31
C HIS A 218 -16.23 -5.84 -0.01
N LEU A 219 -17.20 -6.54 -0.60
CA LEU A 219 -17.02 -7.20 -1.90
C LEU A 219 -16.65 -6.19 -2.99
N GLN A 220 -17.33 -5.04 -2.99
CA GLN A 220 -17.06 -4.00 -3.97
C GLN A 220 -15.69 -3.35 -3.80
N TYR A 221 -15.27 -3.14 -2.55
CA TYR A 221 -13.96 -2.60 -2.22
C TYR A 221 -12.85 -3.54 -2.74
N ALA A 222 -12.95 -4.82 -2.42
CA ALA A 222 -11.93 -5.81 -2.75
C ALA A 222 -11.86 -6.06 -4.29
N ALA A 223 -13.01 -6.11 -4.97
CA ALA A 223 -13.06 -6.18 -6.43
C ALA A 223 -12.43 -4.96 -7.10
N HIS A 224 -12.59 -3.78 -6.51
CA HIS A 224 -12.04 -2.54 -7.06
C HIS A 224 -10.53 -2.48 -6.93
N ASP A 225 -9.95 -2.97 -5.83
CA ASP A 225 -8.51 -2.89 -5.60
C ASP A 225 -7.70 -3.65 -6.66
N VAL A 226 -8.11 -4.85 -7.06
CA VAL A 226 -7.43 -5.59 -8.14
C VAL A 226 -7.58 -4.93 -9.52
N VAL A 227 -8.68 -4.19 -9.76
CA VAL A 227 -8.84 -3.37 -10.98
C VAL A 227 -7.88 -2.18 -10.96
N LEU A 228 -7.73 -1.53 -9.81
CA LEU A 228 -6.79 -0.42 -9.63
C LEU A 228 -5.33 -0.87 -9.79
N ILE A 229 -4.99 -2.06 -9.30
CA ILE A 229 -3.67 -2.69 -9.49
C ILE A 229 -3.42 -2.96 -10.99
N ASP A 230 -4.38 -3.54 -11.72
CA ASP A 230 -4.29 -3.79 -13.16
C ASP A 230 -4.08 -2.49 -13.98
N ILE A 231 -4.82 -1.43 -13.64
CA ILE A 231 -4.67 -0.11 -14.29
C ILE A 231 -3.28 0.46 -14.02
N LEU A 232 -2.81 0.43 -12.77
CA LEU A 232 -1.49 0.96 -12.43
C LEU A 232 -0.37 0.15 -13.11
N HIS A 233 -0.51 -1.17 -13.16
CA HIS A 233 0.41 -2.05 -13.88
C HIS A 233 0.50 -1.67 -15.37
N SER A 234 -0.64 -1.46 -16.02
CA SER A 234 -0.71 -1.04 -17.42
C SER A 234 -0.01 0.32 -17.64
N CYS A 235 -0.24 1.29 -16.76
CA CYS A 235 0.48 2.57 -16.79
C CYS A 235 2.00 2.37 -16.64
N PHE A 236 2.44 1.53 -15.71
CA PHE A 236 3.86 1.33 -15.41
C PHE A 236 4.61 0.57 -16.49
N LEU A 237 3.93 -0.37 -17.17
CA LEU A 237 4.47 -1.01 -18.36
C LEU A 237 4.70 0.01 -19.48
N GLN A 238 3.70 0.86 -19.76
CA GLN A 238 3.81 1.89 -20.80
C GLN A 238 4.90 2.91 -20.51
N ASP A 239 5.02 3.34 -19.25
CA ASP A 239 5.99 4.34 -18.83
C ASP A 239 7.41 3.77 -18.63
N GLY A 240 7.58 2.44 -18.73
CA GLY A 240 8.87 1.77 -18.56
C GLY A 240 9.39 1.74 -17.12
N TYR A 241 8.49 1.70 -16.12
CA TYR A 241 8.87 1.64 -14.70
C TYR A 241 9.06 0.21 -14.16
N ILE A 242 8.82 -0.80 -15.00
CA ILE A 242 9.06 -2.22 -14.69
C ILE A 242 10.34 -2.64 -15.40
N ASP A 243 11.45 -2.63 -14.66
CA ASP A 243 12.75 -3.06 -15.17
C ASP A 243 13.03 -4.55 -14.87
N SER A 244 14.17 -5.05 -15.39
CA SER A 244 14.57 -6.44 -15.25
C SER A 244 14.93 -6.87 -13.81
N GLU A 245 15.23 -5.92 -12.93
CA GLU A 245 15.57 -6.23 -11.53
C GLU A 245 14.32 -6.33 -10.65
N LEU A 246 13.24 -5.63 -11.02
CA LEU A 246 12.03 -5.50 -10.24
C LEU A 246 11.43 -6.85 -9.79
N PRO A 247 11.38 -7.92 -10.60
CA PRO A 247 10.86 -9.21 -10.13
C PRO A 247 11.64 -9.79 -8.93
N SER A 248 12.97 -9.75 -8.98
CA SER A 248 13.82 -10.26 -7.89
C SER A 248 13.66 -9.43 -6.61
N GLN A 249 13.58 -8.11 -6.75
CA GLN A 249 13.38 -7.18 -5.64
C GLN A 249 11.96 -7.33 -5.06
N SER A 250 10.96 -7.54 -5.90
CA SER A 250 9.57 -7.78 -5.50
C SER A 250 9.46 -9.07 -4.71
N GLN A 251 10.14 -10.14 -5.14
CA GLN A 251 10.18 -11.40 -4.40
C GLN A 251 10.77 -11.21 -3.00
N LEU A 252 11.90 -10.50 -2.87
CA LEU A 252 12.49 -10.16 -1.57
C LEU A 252 11.55 -9.29 -0.72
N TYR A 253 10.83 -8.38 -1.37
CA TYR A 253 9.95 -7.44 -0.71
C TYR A 253 8.70 -8.09 -0.14
N VAL A 254 7.94 -8.85 -0.93
CA VAL A 254 6.73 -9.53 -0.42
C VAL A 254 7.09 -10.56 0.64
N SER A 255 8.24 -11.22 0.50
CA SER A 255 8.73 -12.23 1.45
C SER A 255 9.40 -11.66 2.70
N LEU A 256 9.33 -10.35 2.93
CA LEU A 256 10.02 -9.67 4.04
C LEU A 256 9.69 -10.24 5.44
N TRP A 257 8.51 -10.87 5.58
CA TRP A 257 7.99 -11.45 6.83
C TRP A 257 8.02 -12.98 6.84
N SER A 258 8.79 -13.60 5.96
CA SER A 258 8.91 -15.06 5.91
C SER A 258 9.52 -15.68 7.17
N ASP A 259 10.27 -14.92 7.96
CA ASP A 259 10.86 -15.38 9.22
C ASP A 259 9.88 -15.35 10.41
N ALA A 260 9.00 -14.35 10.44
CA ALA A 260 7.91 -14.25 11.42
C ALA A 260 6.87 -13.22 10.96
N PRO A 261 5.56 -13.44 11.25
CA PRO A 261 4.55 -12.42 11.08
C PRO A 261 4.92 -11.13 11.82
N PRO A 262 4.65 -9.94 11.26
CA PRO A 262 4.92 -8.69 11.95
C PRO A 262 4.01 -8.54 13.17
N HIS A 263 4.64 -8.20 14.31
CA HIS A 263 3.94 -7.89 15.56
C HIS A 263 3.73 -6.37 15.70
N PRO A 264 2.56 -5.89 16.16
CA PRO A 264 2.27 -4.46 16.31
C PRO A 264 3.31 -3.70 17.16
N ASP A 265 3.81 -4.34 18.22
CA ASP A 265 4.79 -3.72 19.14
C ASP A 265 6.20 -3.61 18.55
N ASN A 266 6.50 -4.31 17.44
CA ASN A 266 7.78 -4.20 16.78
C ASN A 266 7.79 -3.02 15.79
N ILE A 267 8.13 -1.84 16.31
CA ILE A 267 8.18 -0.59 15.53
C ILE A 267 9.16 -0.65 14.34
N PHE A 268 10.19 -1.50 14.39
CA PHE A 268 11.18 -1.66 13.32
C PHE A 268 10.70 -2.58 12.19
N ARG A 269 9.55 -3.21 12.36
CA ARG A 269 8.87 -4.02 11.33
C ARG A 269 7.53 -3.42 10.90
N SER A 270 6.97 -2.50 11.69
CA SER A 270 5.67 -1.88 11.46
C SER A 270 5.80 -0.39 11.10
N HIS A 271 6.40 -0.06 9.95
CA HIS A 271 6.62 1.34 9.51
C HIS A 271 6.55 1.53 7.98
N PRO A 272 6.27 2.74 7.46
CA PRO A 272 6.03 3.00 6.04
C PRO A 272 7.32 3.34 5.25
N LEU A 273 8.46 2.77 5.65
CA LEU A 273 9.76 3.07 5.03
C LEU A 273 10.27 1.82 4.33
N LEU A 274 10.77 1.97 3.10
CA LEU A 274 11.31 0.85 2.34
C LEU A 274 12.62 0.35 2.99
N PRO A 275 12.75 -0.95 3.32
CA PRO A 275 14.05 -1.51 3.69
C PRO A 275 15.02 -1.40 2.51
N LEU A 276 16.15 -0.69 2.70
CA LEU A 276 17.06 -0.36 1.59
C LEU A 276 17.68 -1.58 0.93
N ASP A 277 17.84 -2.68 1.65
CA ASP A 277 18.44 -3.90 1.11
C ASP A 277 17.59 -4.46 -0.03
N ILE A 278 16.29 -4.18 -0.10
CA ILE A 278 15.44 -4.56 -1.24
C ILE A 278 15.96 -3.98 -2.55
N LEU A 279 16.47 -2.75 -2.54
CA LEU A 279 17.02 -2.10 -3.73
C LEU A 279 18.55 -2.22 -3.82
N LYS A 280 19.23 -2.37 -2.68
CA LYS A 280 20.70 -2.36 -2.57
C LYS A 280 21.32 -3.75 -2.37
N THR A 281 20.54 -4.82 -2.51
CA THR A 281 21.06 -6.19 -2.35
C THR A 281 22.15 -6.43 -3.38
N SER A 282 23.32 -6.86 -2.90
CA SER A 282 24.41 -7.32 -3.75
C SER A 282 25.00 -8.59 -3.13
N PRO A 283 25.07 -9.72 -3.87
CA PRO A 283 25.65 -10.96 -3.36
C PRO A 283 27.11 -10.82 -2.90
N SER A 284 27.86 -9.91 -3.50
CA SER A 284 29.26 -9.64 -3.16
C SER A 284 29.44 -8.66 -2.00
N SER A 285 28.40 -7.94 -1.59
CA SER A 285 28.51 -7.01 -0.47
C SER A 285 28.61 -7.77 0.85
N PRO A 286 29.55 -7.42 1.74
CA PRO A 286 29.52 -7.91 3.11
C PRO A 286 28.17 -7.54 3.77
N LYS A 287 27.72 -8.38 4.68
CA LYS A 287 26.45 -8.22 5.39
C LYS A 287 26.67 -8.09 6.90
N MET A 288 25.76 -7.36 7.53
CA MET A 288 25.75 -7.15 8.99
C MET A 288 24.31 -7.25 9.50
N THR A 289 24.14 -7.84 10.68
CA THR A 289 22.84 -7.87 11.36
C THR A 289 22.57 -6.52 12.02
N CYS A 290 21.47 -5.87 11.66
CA CYS A 290 21.03 -4.63 12.30
C CYS A 290 20.37 -4.94 13.66
N PRO A 291 20.83 -4.36 14.80
CA PRO A 291 20.23 -4.59 16.11
C PRO A 291 18.77 -4.15 16.25
N GLY A 292 18.32 -3.19 15.41
CA GLY A 292 16.93 -2.70 15.44
C GLY A 292 15.94 -3.67 14.79
N CYS A 293 16.08 -3.92 13.48
CA CYS A 293 15.15 -4.79 12.75
C CYS A 293 15.53 -6.28 12.77
N ALA A 294 16.68 -6.63 13.34
CA ALA A 294 17.27 -7.97 13.39
C ALA A 294 17.56 -8.61 12.02
N ARG A 295 17.52 -7.84 10.93
CA ARG A 295 17.79 -8.35 9.57
C ARG A 295 19.30 -8.36 9.28
N LEU A 296 19.72 -9.37 8.53
CA LEU A 296 21.05 -9.44 7.91
C LEU A 296 21.03 -8.62 6.60
N LEU A 297 21.67 -7.45 6.60
CA LEU A 297 21.58 -6.46 5.51
C LEU A 297 22.95 -6.19 4.90
N SER A 298 22.99 -5.84 3.62
CA SER A 298 24.21 -5.42 2.93
C SER A 298 24.77 -4.12 3.54
N LEU A 299 26.10 -3.98 3.63
CA LEU A 299 26.76 -2.79 4.20
C LEU A 299 26.25 -1.42 3.67
N PRO A 300 25.86 -1.25 2.39
CA PRO A 300 25.27 0.00 1.90
C PRO A 300 23.94 0.42 2.55
N CYS A 301 23.33 -0.44 3.37
CA CYS A 301 22.14 -0.13 4.17
C CYS A 301 22.46 0.60 5.47
N PHE A 302 23.74 0.68 5.84
CA PHE A 302 24.21 1.34 7.06
C PHE A 302 24.82 2.70 6.70
N PRO A 303 24.71 3.70 7.58
CA PRO A 303 25.21 5.03 7.27
C PRO A 303 26.74 5.06 7.19
N ILE A 304 27.28 5.78 6.21
CA ILE A 304 28.72 5.90 6.01
C ILE A 304 29.31 6.77 7.13
N ARG A 305 30.38 6.27 7.79
CA ARG A 305 31.12 7.03 8.82
C ARG A 305 32.03 8.08 8.16
N VAL A 306 31.48 9.17 7.64
CA VAL A 306 32.30 10.26 7.08
C VAL A 306 32.27 11.48 7.99
N GLY A 307 33.41 11.80 8.64
CA GLY A 307 33.78 13.12 9.17
C GLY A 307 32.89 13.79 10.23
N GLN A 308 31.67 13.32 10.44
CA GLN A 308 30.72 13.74 11.46
C GLN A 308 30.31 12.49 12.22
N SER A 309 30.67 12.44 13.49
CA SER A 309 30.47 11.28 14.36
C SER A 309 28.98 10.95 14.49
N ILE A 310 28.50 10.01 13.69
CA ILE A 310 27.31 9.24 14.05
C ILE A 310 27.64 8.60 15.41
N PRO A 311 26.81 8.81 16.45
CA PRO A 311 27.06 8.20 17.74
C PRO A 311 27.34 6.70 17.57
N ALA A 312 28.37 6.18 18.23
CA ALA A 312 28.82 4.80 18.01
C ALA A 312 27.69 3.76 18.13
N HIS A 313 26.70 4.02 19.00
CA HIS A 313 25.51 3.17 19.18
C HIS A 313 24.57 3.13 17.96
N LEU A 314 24.54 4.19 17.12
CA LEU A 314 23.75 4.24 15.89
C LEU A 314 24.50 3.71 14.68
N ALA A 315 25.83 3.61 14.74
CA ALA A 315 26.64 3.18 13.60
C ALA A 315 26.40 1.73 13.17
N ASN A 316 25.84 0.90 14.07
CA ASN A 316 25.47 -0.48 13.78
C ASN A 316 23.98 -0.63 13.43
N HIS A 317 23.20 0.45 13.42
CA HIS A 317 21.81 0.43 12.97
C HIS A 317 21.76 0.78 11.47
N CYS A 318 20.92 0.07 10.71
CA CYS A 318 20.67 0.45 9.33
C CYS A 318 19.98 1.83 9.27
N SER A 319 20.17 2.54 8.16
CA SER A 319 19.64 3.90 7.96
C SER A 319 18.13 4.00 8.19
N ILE A 320 17.39 2.92 7.88
CA ILE A 320 15.94 2.84 8.14
C ILE A 320 15.64 2.75 9.63
N CYS A 321 16.31 1.87 10.38
CA CYS A 321 16.12 1.77 11.83
C CYS A 321 16.52 3.06 12.57
N ILE A 322 17.47 3.84 12.03
CA ILE A 322 17.80 5.17 12.56
C ILE A 322 16.63 6.16 12.35
N ALA A 323 15.92 6.05 11.22
CA ALA A 323 14.78 6.91 10.89
C ALA A 323 13.48 6.53 11.62
N VAL A 324 13.28 5.25 11.96
CA VAL A 324 12.03 4.74 12.58
C VAL A 324 11.62 5.49 13.86
N PRO A 325 12.49 5.71 14.87
CA PRO A 325 12.10 6.45 16.08
C PRO A 325 11.62 7.88 15.79
N GLN A 326 12.17 8.51 14.75
CA GLN A 326 11.78 9.86 14.34
C GLN A 326 10.40 9.87 13.69
N TRP A 327 10.10 8.84 12.90
CA TRP A 327 8.75 8.63 12.35
C TRP A 327 7.73 8.38 13.47
N LEU A 328 8.05 7.52 14.44
CA LEU A 328 7.15 7.21 15.56
C LEU A 328 6.84 8.48 16.38
N HIS A 329 7.86 9.26 16.70
CA HIS A 329 7.69 10.55 17.37
C HIS A 329 6.77 11.50 16.58
N ARG A 330 6.96 11.58 15.25
CA ARG A 330 6.12 12.41 14.38
C ARG A 330 4.67 11.94 14.34
N LEU A 331 4.43 10.63 14.40
CA LEU A 331 3.09 10.04 14.45
C LEU A 331 2.38 10.43 15.75
N GLN A 332 3.09 10.30 16.89
CA GLN A 332 2.57 10.67 18.21
C GLN A 332 2.19 12.16 18.28
N VAL A 333 3.08 13.05 17.84
CA VAL A 333 2.81 14.50 17.78
C VAL A 333 1.56 14.82 16.96
N ARG A 334 1.36 14.13 15.82
CA ARG A 334 0.16 14.34 15.00
C ARG A 334 -1.11 13.82 15.65
N LYS A 335 -1.03 12.70 16.37
CA LYS A 335 -2.16 12.14 17.12
C LYS A 335 -2.62 13.14 18.19
N GLU A 336 -1.70 13.64 18.99
CA GLU A 336 -1.98 14.67 20.02
C GLU A 336 -2.56 15.96 19.42
N GLN A 337 -2.07 16.40 18.25
CA GLN A 337 -2.60 17.57 17.56
C GLN A 337 -4.04 17.36 17.08
N ARG A 338 -4.38 16.17 16.59
CA ARG A 338 -5.74 15.83 16.15
C ARG A 338 -6.70 15.74 17.33
N GLU A 339 -6.27 15.13 18.43
CA GLU A 339 -7.05 15.06 19.68
C GLU A 339 -7.35 16.46 20.21
N LYS A 340 -6.34 17.33 20.33
CA LYS A 340 -6.55 18.74 20.72
C LYS A 340 -7.50 19.49 19.79
N GLN A 341 -7.43 19.26 18.48
CA GLN A 341 -8.36 19.88 17.52
C GLN A 341 -9.80 19.35 17.66
N LYS A 342 -9.97 18.08 18.02
CA LYS A 342 -11.28 17.49 18.29
C LYS A 342 -11.88 18.09 19.57
N ASP A 343 -11.10 18.18 20.63
CA ASP A 343 -11.52 18.79 21.91
C ASP A 343 -11.92 20.26 21.74
N LEU A 344 -11.17 21.02 20.93
CA LEU A 344 -11.49 22.41 20.61
C LEU A 344 -12.79 22.56 19.81
N LYS A 345 -13.10 21.60 18.92
CA LYS A 345 -14.36 21.61 18.16
C LYS A 345 -15.54 21.23 19.03
N GLU A 346 -15.39 20.25 19.91
CA GLU A 346 -16.45 19.81 20.83
C GLU A 346 -16.75 20.88 21.90
N SER A 347 -15.70 21.51 22.46
CA SER A 347 -15.85 22.63 23.40
C SER A 347 -16.37 23.93 22.76
N GLY A 348 -16.10 24.15 21.47
CA GLY A 348 -16.68 25.24 20.68
C GLY A 348 -18.16 25.02 20.33
N SER A 349 -18.55 23.77 20.05
CA SER A 349 -19.95 23.39 19.77
C SER A 349 -20.84 23.58 21.01
N MET A 350 -20.34 23.24 22.21
CA MET A 350 -21.05 23.44 23.47
C MET A 350 -21.29 24.91 23.85
N ARG A 351 -20.50 25.86 23.30
CA ARG A 351 -20.73 27.30 23.50
C ARG A 351 -21.68 27.92 22.47
N GLY A 352 -21.96 27.22 21.35
CA GLY A 352 -22.86 27.67 20.29
C GLY A 352 -24.33 27.39 20.54
N GLU A 353 -24.67 26.44 21.42
CA GLU A 353 -26.07 26.05 21.70
C GLU A 353 -26.73 26.82 22.87
N SER A 354 -26.02 27.73 23.55
CA SER A 354 -26.58 28.56 24.63
C SER A 354 -27.04 29.96 24.20
N ALA A 355 -27.15 30.22 22.89
CA ALA A 355 -27.59 31.51 22.35
C ALA A 355 -28.92 31.41 21.59
N THR A 356 -29.91 30.68 22.10
CA THR A 356 -31.31 30.83 21.66
C THR A 356 -32.24 30.40 22.79
N ILE A 357 -32.62 31.33 23.68
CA ILE A 357 -33.89 31.43 24.41
C ILE A 357 -33.79 32.74 25.18
N LEU A 358 -34.51 33.77 24.73
CA LEU A 358 -35.17 34.82 25.52
C LEU A 358 -35.95 35.70 24.52
N GLY A 359 -37.01 35.12 23.95
CA GLY A 359 -38.11 35.88 23.38
C GLY A 359 -39.20 35.98 24.43
N GLY A 360 -39.35 37.15 25.06
CA GLY A 360 -40.48 37.48 25.92
C GLY A 360 -41.40 38.47 25.19
N PRO A 361 -42.74 38.30 25.21
CA PRO A 361 -43.65 39.23 24.56
C PRO A 361 -44.13 40.34 25.52
N GLY A 362 -44.15 41.57 25.00
CA GLY A 362 -45.16 42.61 25.27
C GLY A 362 -45.05 43.44 26.55
N GLU A 363 -44.82 44.76 26.41
CA GLU A 363 -45.84 45.78 26.64
C GLU A 363 -45.33 47.19 26.28
N LYS A 364 -46.24 48.01 25.73
CA LYS A 364 -46.05 49.37 25.25
C LYS A 364 -46.11 50.38 26.41
N CYS A 365 -45.39 51.49 26.30
CA CYS A 365 -45.94 52.77 26.74
C CYS A 365 -45.32 53.96 25.97
N VAL A 366 -46.24 54.73 25.38
CA VAL A 366 -46.19 56.04 24.69
C VAL A 366 -45.50 56.11 23.34
#